data_AF-A0A7G5LW91-F1
#
_entry.id   AF-A0A7G5LW91-F1
#
_cell.length_a   1.000
_cell.length_b   1.000
_cell.length_c   1.000
_cell.angle_alpha   90.00
_cell.angle_beta   90.00
_cell.angle_gamma   90.00
#
_symmetry.space_group_name_H-M   'P 1'
#
loop_
_entity.id
_entity.type
_entity.pdbx_description
1 polymer ?
#
loop_
_entity_poly.entity_id
_entity_poly.type
_entity_poly.pdbx_seq_one_letter_code
_entity_poly.pdbx_strand_id
1 'polypeptide(L)'
;MTSSTTTRSAWERTTQRQRALRTLTSSVEKDPATLQDAVRRARTQTFGSLETLLLEAHAQWVRTFDARLDTLMENGAYGDQEAVDALWTQTATALPGTARVLDAYADHPELVRAHAQHVRRTRRSMATELPSRWTPPTTVRRGSEQCGWRRRAMSLLPH
;
A
#
# COMPACT_ATOMS: atom_id res chain seq x y z
N MET A 1 -2.27 -40.53 -26.33
CA MET A 1 -1.95 -39.85 -25.06
C MET A 1 -2.70 -38.53 -25.03
N THR A 2 -3.88 -38.50 -24.40
CA THR A 2 -4.69 -37.28 -24.28
C THR A 2 -4.19 -36.49 -23.08
N SER A 3 -3.49 -35.39 -23.36
CA SER A 3 -3.10 -34.42 -22.34
C SER A 3 -4.34 -33.72 -21.81
N SER A 4 -4.88 -34.18 -20.68
CA SER A 4 -5.96 -33.49 -19.98
C SER A 4 -5.46 -32.11 -19.56
N THR A 5 -5.92 -31.08 -20.26
CA THR A 5 -5.74 -29.68 -19.84
C THR A 5 -6.61 -29.45 -18.61
N THR A 6 -6.10 -29.78 -17.43
CA THR A 6 -6.77 -29.48 -16.16
C THR A 6 -6.86 -27.96 -16.03
N THR A 7 -8.04 -27.42 -16.36
CA THR A 7 -8.33 -26.01 -16.24
C THR A 7 -8.37 -25.67 -14.75
N ARG A 8 -7.32 -25.01 -14.24
CA ARG A 8 -7.26 -24.57 -12.84
C ARG A 8 -8.46 -23.69 -12.51
N SER A 9 -9.02 -23.89 -11.32
CA SER A 9 -10.15 -23.09 -10.86
C SER A 9 -9.77 -21.61 -10.72
N ALA A 10 -10.75 -20.71 -10.74
CA ALA A 10 -10.52 -19.28 -10.52
C ALA A 10 -9.87 -19.01 -9.13
N TRP A 11 -10.22 -19.82 -8.13
CA TRP A 11 -9.66 -19.74 -6.79
C TRP A 11 -8.18 -20.13 -6.73
N GLU A 12 -7.79 -21.21 -7.43
CA GLU A 12 -6.38 -21.64 -7.51
C GLU A 12 -5.50 -20.57 -8.17
N ARG A 13 -5.99 -19.94 -9.25
CA ARG A 13 -5.27 -18.86 -9.92
C ARG A 13 -5.07 -17.65 -9.01
N THR A 14 -6.10 -17.29 -8.24
CA THR A 14 -6.03 -16.18 -7.28
C THR A 14 -5.02 -16.48 -6.17
N THR A 15 -5.11 -17.66 -5.56
CA THR A 15 -4.18 -18.11 -4.51
C THR A 15 -2.74 -18.18 -5.01
N GLN A 16 -2.53 -18.67 -6.24
CA GLN A 16 -1.22 -18.71 -6.87
C GLN A 16 -0.63 -17.31 -7.05
N ARG A 17 -1.43 -16.35 -7.55
CA ARG A 17 -1.00 -14.94 -7.70
C ARG A 17 -0.63 -14.29 -6.38
N GLN A 18 -1.44 -14.48 -5.34
CA GLN A 18 -1.14 -13.95 -4.00
C GLN A 18 0.16 -14.51 -3.42
N ARG A 19 0.40 -15.83 -3.58
CA ARG A 19 1.65 -16.47 -3.16
C ARG A 19 2.84 -15.93 -3.95
N ALA A 20 2.72 -15.79 -5.27
CA ALA A 20 3.79 -15.26 -6.11
C ALA A 20 4.13 -13.80 -5.75
N LEU A 21 3.12 -12.95 -5.53
CA LEU A 21 3.31 -11.58 -5.08
C LEU A 21 4.03 -11.54 -3.72
N ARG A 22 3.59 -12.35 -2.76
CA ARG A 22 4.24 -12.43 -1.44
C ARG A 22 5.70 -12.87 -1.55
N THR A 23 5.99 -13.90 -2.35
CA THR A 23 7.37 -14.36 -2.58
C THR A 23 8.23 -13.26 -3.20
N LEU A 24 7.71 -12.55 -4.20
CA LEU A 24 8.36 -11.40 -4.82
C LEU A 24 8.68 -10.33 -3.77
N THR A 25 7.67 -9.82 -3.07
CA THR A 25 7.82 -8.71 -2.13
C THR A 25 8.74 -9.09 -0.98
N SER A 26 8.64 -10.32 -0.45
CA SER A 26 9.55 -10.79 0.60
C SER A 26 11.00 -10.98 0.12
N SER A 27 11.23 -11.31 -1.15
CA SER A 27 12.60 -11.33 -1.73
C SER A 27 13.18 -9.93 -1.80
N VAL A 28 12.42 -8.97 -2.34
CA VAL A 28 12.83 -7.56 -2.47
C VAL A 28 12.97 -6.87 -1.12
N GLU A 29 12.18 -7.29 -0.13
CA GLU A 29 12.31 -6.84 1.25
C GLU A 29 13.66 -7.23 1.85
N LYS A 30 14.03 -8.51 1.71
CA LYS A 30 15.28 -9.07 2.25
C LYS A 30 16.52 -8.57 1.50
N ASP A 31 16.43 -8.49 0.18
CA ASP A 31 17.51 -8.05 -0.68
C ASP A 31 16.97 -7.19 -1.85
N PRO A 32 17.06 -5.85 -1.74
CA PRO A 32 16.64 -4.93 -2.79
C PRO A 32 17.35 -5.15 -4.13
N ALA A 33 18.57 -5.69 -4.14
CA ALA A 33 19.31 -5.95 -5.38
C ALA A 33 18.61 -7.01 -6.25
N THR A 34 17.77 -7.86 -5.63
CA THR A 34 17.00 -8.89 -6.35
C THR A 34 15.79 -8.36 -7.12
N LEU A 35 15.46 -7.06 -7.03
CA LEU A 35 14.22 -6.49 -7.56
C LEU A 35 13.96 -6.87 -9.03
N GLN A 36 14.93 -6.64 -9.91
CA GLN A 36 14.76 -6.90 -11.34
C GLN A 36 14.57 -8.40 -11.62
N ASP A 37 15.36 -9.26 -10.98
CA ASP A 37 15.27 -10.71 -11.15
C ASP A 37 13.99 -11.30 -10.54
N ALA A 38 13.54 -10.78 -9.40
CA ALA A 38 12.30 -11.16 -8.76
C ALA A 38 11.10 -10.79 -9.65
N VAL A 39 11.05 -9.55 -10.15
CA VAL A 39 9.98 -9.07 -11.03
C VAL A 39 9.96 -9.87 -12.34
N ARG A 40 11.12 -10.11 -12.96
CA ARG A 40 11.23 -10.94 -14.17
C ARG A 40 10.66 -12.34 -13.92
N ARG A 41 11.03 -13.00 -12.83
CA ARG A 41 10.53 -14.34 -12.48
C ARG A 41 9.03 -14.35 -12.26
N ALA A 42 8.50 -13.45 -11.44
CA ALA A 42 7.07 -13.37 -11.14
C ALA A 42 6.24 -13.11 -12.42
N ARG A 43 6.70 -12.19 -13.27
CA ARG A 43 6.09 -11.90 -14.58
C ARG A 43 6.00 -13.17 -15.43
N THR A 44 7.12 -13.84 -15.66
CA THR A 44 7.16 -15.02 -16.54
C THR A 44 6.39 -16.21 -15.98
N GLN A 45 6.42 -16.43 -14.66
CA GLN A 45 5.88 -17.64 -14.07
C GLN A 45 4.39 -17.56 -13.69
N THR A 46 3.87 -16.37 -13.39
CA THR A 46 2.53 -16.23 -12.79
C THR A 46 1.68 -15.11 -13.37
N PHE A 47 2.24 -13.92 -13.57
CA PHE A 47 1.43 -12.75 -13.94
C PHE A 47 1.26 -12.56 -15.44
N GLY A 48 2.16 -13.10 -16.26
CA GLY A 48 2.16 -12.97 -17.72
C GLY A 48 2.64 -11.61 -18.23
N SER A 49 2.41 -10.54 -17.47
CA SER A 49 2.77 -9.17 -17.85
C SER A 49 3.24 -8.34 -16.65
N LEU A 50 4.00 -7.27 -16.92
CA LEU A 50 4.47 -6.36 -15.85
C LEU A 50 3.29 -5.57 -15.29
N GLU A 51 2.39 -5.12 -16.14
CA GLU A 51 1.17 -4.39 -15.82
C GLU A 51 0.32 -5.16 -14.81
N THR A 52 0.08 -6.45 -15.08
CA THR A 52 -0.71 -7.32 -14.20
C THR A 52 -0.05 -7.46 -12.82
N LEU A 53 1.27 -7.58 -12.78
CA LEU A 53 2.03 -7.64 -11.52
C LEU A 53 1.93 -6.33 -10.74
N LEU A 54 2.14 -5.19 -11.40
CA LEU A 54 2.10 -3.87 -10.77
C LEU A 54 0.71 -3.54 -10.25
N LEU A 55 -0.35 -3.86 -11.00
CA LEU A 55 -1.73 -3.67 -10.56
C LEU A 55 -2.08 -4.54 -9.34
N GLU A 56 -1.55 -5.76 -9.26
CA GLU A 56 -1.74 -6.64 -8.09
C GLU A 56 -0.96 -6.15 -6.86
N ALA A 57 0.28 -5.68 -7.05
CA ALA A 57 1.07 -5.04 -6.00
C ALA A 57 0.37 -3.76 -5.48
N HIS A 58 -0.13 -2.92 -6.38
CA HIS A 58 -0.90 -1.73 -6.04
C HIS A 58 -2.21 -2.07 -5.34
N ALA A 59 -2.94 -3.10 -5.80
CA ALA A 59 -4.16 -3.53 -5.13
C ALA A 59 -3.90 -4.07 -3.72
N GLN A 60 -2.77 -4.75 -3.48
CA GLN A 60 -2.35 -5.13 -2.13
C GLN A 60 -2.12 -3.90 -1.25
N TRP A 61 -1.40 -2.90 -1.77
CA TRP A 61 -1.18 -1.65 -1.06
C TRP A 61 -2.49 -0.96 -0.69
N VAL A 62 -3.35 -0.72 -1.67
CA VAL A 62 -4.65 -0.04 -1.48
C VAL A 62 -5.50 -0.75 -0.45
N ARG A 63 -5.60 -2.09 -0.49
CA ARG A 63 -6.36 -2.84 0.52
C ARG A 63 -5.81 -2.64 1.94
N THR A 64 -4.49 -2.62 2.09
CA THR A 64 -3.87 -2.39 3.41
C THR A 64 -4.03 -0.95 3.89
N PHE A 65 -3.91 0.02 2.98
CA PHE A 65 -4.13 1.43 3.27
C PHE A 65 -5.60 1.69 3.65
N ASP A 66 -6.54 1.29 2.79
CA ASP A 66 -7.97 1.55 2.97
C ASP A 66 -8.51 0.88 4.25
N ALA A 67 -8.09 -0.35 4.57
CA ALA A 67 -8.50 -1.01 5.81
C ALA A 67 -8.09 -0.24 7.08
N ARG A 68 -6.95 0.48 7.03
CA ARG A 68 -6.49 1.32 8.14
C ARG A 68 -7.10 2.73 8.08
N LEU A 69 -7.41 3.21 6.88
CA LEU A 69 -8.14 4.45 6.67
C LEU A 69 -9.55 4.36 7.29
N ASP A 70 -10.21 3.22 7.14
CA ASP A 70 -11.49 2.94 7.78
C ASP A 70 -11.38 3.08 9.30
N THR A 71 -10.34 2.51 9.91
CA THR A 71 -10.06 2.70 11.34
C THR A 71 -9.80 4.17 11.71
N LEU A 72 -9.10 4.94 10.87
CA LEU A 72 -8.92 6.39 11.11
C LEU A 72 -10.25 7.14 11.08
N MET A 73 -11.13 6.82 10.13
CA MET A 73 -12.47 7.41 10.03
C MET A 73 -13.33 7.08 11.25
N GLU A 74 -13.33 5.83 11.71
CA GLU A 74 -14.05 5.40 12.90
C GLU A 74 -13.59 6.14 14.17
N ASN A 75 -12.32 6.58 14.20
CA ASN A 75 -11.75 7.36 15.30
C ASN A 75 -11.89 8.89 15.13
N GLY A 76 -12.64 9.35 14.12
CA GLY A 76 -12.95 10.78 13.92
C GLY A 76 -11.88 11.61 13.21
N ALA A 77 -10.89 10.99 12.54
CA ALA A 77 -9.82 11.68 11.83
C ALA A 77 -10.21 12.16 10.40
N TYR A 78 -11.49 12.48 10.17
CA TYR A 78 -11.95 12.98 8.88
C TYR A 78 -11.29 14.34 8.57
N GLY A 79 -10.74 14.50 7.36
CA GLY A 79 -10.03 15.72 6.95
C GLY A 79 -8.65 15.90 7.59
N ASP A 80 -8.19 14.97 8.44
CA ASP A 80 -6.87 15.05 9.08
C ASP A 80 -5.77 14.61 8.10
N GLN A 81 -5.13 15.60 7.48
CA GLN A 81 -4.05 15.36 6.52
C GLN A 81 -2.83 14.71 7.18
N GLU A 82 -2.49 15.10 8.42
CA GLU A 82 -1.31 14.57 9.12
C GLU A 82 -1.51 13.08 9.44
N ALA A 83 -2.71 12.70 9.88
CA ALA A 83 -3.06 11.30 10.11
C ALA A 83 -2.98 10.47 8.82
N VAL A 84 -3.42 11.02 7.68
CA VAL A 84 -3.37 10.36 6.38
C VAL A 84 -1.93 10.21 5.87
N ASP A 85 -1.08 11.22 6.02
CA ASP A 85 0.34 11.16 5.67
C ASP A 85 1.09 10.13 6.54
N ALA A 86 0.79 10.11 7.84
CA ALA A 86 1.32 9.11 8.77
C ALA A 86 0.86 7.71 8.36
N LEU A 87 -0.41 7.53 7.99
CA LEU A 87 -0.94 6.25 7.51
C LEU A 87 -0.24 5.77 6.24
N TRP A 88 0.05 6.67 5.29
CA TRP A 88 0.79 6.29 4.09
C TRP A 88 2.18 5.75 4.44
N THR A 89 2.88 6.43 5.35
CA THR A 89 4.20 6.00 5.84
C THR A 89 4.11 4.65 6.58
N GLN A 90 3.13 4.48 7.47
CA GLN A 90 2.88 3.22 8.18
C GLN A 90 2.55 2.07 7.21
N THR A 91 1.90 2.36 6.09
CA THR A 91 1.63 1.37 5.03
C THR A 91 2.92 0.97 4.33
N ALA A 92 3.81 1.93 4.04
CA ALA A 92 5.15 1.66 3.52
C ALA A 92 5.97 0.77 4.46
N THR A 93 5.91 1.03 5.77
CA THR A 93 6.60 0.22 6.79
C THR A 93 6.00 -1.18 6.92
N ALA A 94 4.69 -1.33 6.72
CA ALA A 94 4.02 -2.62 6.82
C ALA A 94 4.21 -3.50 5.57
N LEU A 95 4.46 -2.88 4.41
CA LEU A 95 4.65 -3.55 3.13
C LEU A 95 5.94 -3.08 2.43
N PRO A 96 7.12 -3.21 3.05
CA PRO A 96 8.36 -2.60 2.54
C PRO A 96 8.76 -3.16 1.18
N GLY A 97 8.56 -4.46 0.94
CA GLY A 97 8.80 -5.08 -0.36
C GLY A 97 7.85 -4.57 -1.45
N THR A 98 6.58 -4.38 -1.13
CA THR A 98 5.58 -3.82 -2.06
C THR A 98 5.90 -2.37 -2.38
N ALA A 99 6.23 -1.56 -1.35
CA ALA A 99 6.64 -0.16 -1.52
C ALA A 99 7.79 -0.05 -2.52
N ARG A 100 8.86 -0.81 -2.31
CA ARG A 100 10.04 -0.81 -3.19
C ARG A 100 9.73 -1.19 -4.63
N VAL A 101 8.89 -2.21 -4.83
CA VAL A 101 8.48 -2.62 -6.17
C VAL A 101 7.74 -1.48 -6.85
N LEU A 102 6.75 -0.88 -6.19
CA LEU A 102 5.96 0.18 -6.78
C LEU A 102 6.80 1.46 -7.00
N ASP A 103 7.72 1.78 -6.09
CA ASP A 103 8.64 2.92 -6.24
C ASP A 103 9.56 2.76 -7.45
N ALA A 104 10.08 1.55 -7.69
CA ALA A 104 10.94 1.27 -8.84
C ALA A 104 10.21 1.40 -10.19
N TYR A 105 8.88 1.37 -10.20
CA TYR A 105 8.04 1.49 -11.38
C TYR A 105 7.04 2.65 -11.27
N ALA A 106 7.35 3.67 -10.47
CA ALA A 106 6.45 4.79 -10.16
C ALA A 106 5.89 5.51 -11.39
N ASP A 107 6.69 5.56 -12.47
CA ASP A 107 6.33 6.21 -13.74
C ASP A 107 5.63 5.28 -14.74
N HIS A 108 5.37 4.01 -14.37
CA HIS A 108 4.69 3.07 -15.26
C HIS A 108 3.24 3.51 -15.52
N PRO A 109 2.78 3.65 -16.79
CA PRO A 109 1.47 4.26 -17.11
C PRO A 109 0.27 3.63 -16.39
N GLU A 110 0.21 2.29 -16.35
CA GLU A 110 -0.89 1.59 -15.65
C GLU A 110 -0.87 1.80 -14.14
N LEU A 111 0.31 1.91 -13.52
CA LEU A 111 0.42 2.20 -12.10
C LEU A 111 -0.01 3.65 -11.82
N VAL A 112 0.46 4.61 -12.63
CA VAL A 112 0.06 6.02 -12.54
C VAL A 112 -1.46 6.16 -12.66
N ARG A 113 -2.08 5.47 -13.63
CA ARG A 113 -3.53 5.50 -13.83
C ARG A 113 -4.28 4.91 -12.62
N ALA A 114 -3.83 3.77 -12.12
CA ALA A 114 -4.45 3.11 -10.97
C ALA A 114 -4.31 3.95 -9.70
N HIS A 115 -3.14 4.53 -9.46
CA HIS A 115 -2.87 5.40 -8.32
C HIS A 115 -3.71 6.68 -8.38
N ALA A 116 -3.79 7.33 -9.54
CA ALA A 116 -4.63 8.51 -9.72
C ALA A 116 -6.12 8.22 -9.43
N GLN A 117 -6.59 7.00 -9.68
CA GLN A 117 -7.94 6.60 -9.30
C GLN A 117 -8.09 6.44 -7.79
N HIS A 118 -7.09 5.87 -7.10
CA HIS A 118 -7.06 5.78 -5.64
C HIS A 118 -7.07 7.17 -5.00
N VAL A 119 -6.18 8.07 -5.43
CA VAL A 119 -6.12 9.48 -4.99
C VAL A 119 -7.49 10.15 -5.09
N ARG A 120 -8.16 10.05 -6.25
CA ARG A 120 -9.50 10.63 -6.44
C ARG A 120 -10.56 10.03 -5.51
N ARG A 121 -10.48 8.73 -5.22
CA ARG A 121 -11.42 8.06 -4.31
C ARG A 121 -11.21 8.54 -2.88
N THR A 122 -9.97 8.53 -2.40
CA THR A 122 -9.61 8.96 -1.04
C THR A 122 -9.97 10.42 -0.82
N ARG A 123 -9.69 11.31 -1.78
CA ARG A 123 -10.09 12.71 -1.66
C ARG A 123 -11.61 12.89 -1.49
N ARG A 124 -12.41 12.08 -2.19
CA ARG A 124 -13.88 12.11 -2.04
C ARG A 124 -14.35 11.57 -0.70
N SER A 125 -13.67 10.58 -0.13
CA SER A 125 -14.08 9.95 1.13
C SER A 125 -13.53 10.63 2.38
N MET A 126 -12.38 11.29 2.31
CA MET A 126 -11.66 11.84 3.47
C MET A 126 -11.46 13.35 3.44
N ALA A 127 -11.72 14.02 2.31
CA ALA A 127 -11.35 15.41 2.09
C ALA A 127 -9.84 15.71 2.29
N THR A 128 -8.99 14.69 2.18
CA THR A 128 -7.53 14.79 2.25
C THR A 128 -6.90 14.54 0.88
N GLU A 129 -5.67 14.99 0.71
CA GLU A 129 -4.89 14.76 -0.50
C GLU A 129 -3.93 13.59 -0.29
N LEU A 130 -3.80 12.74 -1.31
CA LEU A 130 -2.74 11.74 -1.39
C LEU A 130 -1.66 12.22 -2.37
N PRO A 131 -0.42 11.72 -2.28
CA PRO A 131 0.62 12.02 -3.27
C PRO A 131 0.09 11.77 -4.69
N SER A 132 0.28 12.74 -5.59
CA SER A 132 -0.22 12.63 -6.98
C SER A 132 0.59 11.63 -7.81
N ARG A 133 1.86 11.43 -7.44
CA ARG A 133 2.72 10.36 -7.95
C ARG A 133 2.81 9.24 -6.94
N TRP A 134 3.11 8.06 -7.45
CA TRP A 134 3.52 6.96 -6.62
C TRP A 134 4.90 7.27 -6.03
N THR A 135 4.91 7.95 -4.90
CA THR A 135 6.11 8.18 -4.09
C THR A 135 5.63 8.32 -2.67
N PRO A 136 6.20 7.59 -1.70
CA PRO A 136 5.89 7.83 -0.32
C PRO A 136 6.14 9.30 0.02
N PRO A 137 5.21 9.98 0.72
CA PRO A 137 5.50 11.29 1.25
C PRO A 137 6.75 11.12 2.10
N THR A 138 7.80 11.85 1.73
CA THR A 138 8.98 11.93 2.59
C THR A 138 8.48 12.51 3.89
N THR A 139 8.59 11.78 4.99
CA THR A 139 8.25 12.33 6.29
C THR A 139 9.15 13.53 6.50
N VAL A 140 8.60 14.72 6.30
CA VAL A 140 9.18 15.92 6.86
C VAL A 140 9.01 15.74 8.36
N ARG A 141 10.05 15.20 9.00
CA ARG A 141 10.16 15.14 10.45
C ARG A 141 10.31 16.57 10.96
N ARG A 142 9.25 17.36 10.90
CA ARG A 142 9.13 18.58 11.71
C ARG A 142 8.89 18.09 13.12
N GLY A 143 9.90 18.26 13.95
CA GLY A 143 9.73 18.12 15.39
C GLY A 143 8.64 19.09 15.83
N SER A 144 7.51 18.56 16.26
CA SER A 144 6.60 19.25 17.14
C SER A 144 6.42 18.36 18.34
N GLU A 145 7.21 18.68 19.36
CA GLU A 145 6.77 18.75 20.75
C GLU A 145 5.39 18.13 20.98
N GLN A 146 5.38 16.89 21.49
CA GLN A 146 4.26 16.37 22.27
C GLN A 146 4.21 17.14 23.61
N CYS A 147 3.91 18.43 23.51
CA CYS A 147 3.41 19.24 24.60
C CYS A 147 1.89 19.07 24.65
N GLY A 148 1.40 18.49 25.75
CA GLY A 148 0.29 19.15 26.45
C GLY A 148 -1.12 18.56 26.43
N TRP A 149 -1.41 17.40 25.82
CA TRP A 149 -2.81 16.92 25.77
C TRP A 149 -3.24 15.95 26.88
N ARG A 150 -2.37 15.65 27.87
CA ARG A 150 -2.69 14.75 29.01
C ARG A 150 -2.70 15.39 30.40
N ARG A 151 -2.88 16.71 30.53
CA ARG A 151 -3.10 17.36 31.84
C ARG A 151 -4.17 18.45 31.82
N ARG A 152 -5.42 18.10 31.50
CA ARG A 152 -6.62 18.83 31.99
C ARG A 152 -7.81 17.86 32.10
N ALA A 153 -7.74 16.97 33.08
CA ALA A 153 -8.90 16.19 33.51
C ALA A 153 -8.73 15.71 34.96
N MET A 154 -8.37 16.60 35.89
CA MET A 154 -8.56 16.43 37.35
C MET A 154 -8.36 17.77 38.06
N SER A 155 -9.26 18.72 37.81
CA SER A 155 -9.43 19.92 38.64
C SER A 155 -10.90 20.28 38.72
N LEU A 156 -11.74 19.29 39.03
CA LEU A 156 -13.15 19.48 39.42
C LEU A 156 -13.53 18.36 40.40
N LEU A 157 -13.00 18.44 41.63
CA LEU A 157 -13.67 17.87 42.80
C LEU A 157 -13.65 18.96 43.90
N PRO A 158 -14.82 19.34 44.44
CA PRO A 158 -14.93 20.33 45.49
C PRO A 158 -14.48 19.77 46.85
N HIS A 159 -14.20 20.72 47.76
CA HIS A 159 -13.74 20.59 49.14
C HIS A 159 -14.29 19.42 49.96
#